data_AF-A0A164K5Y0-F1
#
_entry.id   AF-A0A164K5Y0-F1
#
_cell.length_a   1.000
_cell.length_b   1.000
_cell.length_c   1.000
_cell.angle_alpha   90.00
_cell.angle_beta   90.00
_cell.angle_gamma   90.00
#
_symmetry.space_group_name_H-M   'P 1'
#
loop_
_entity.id
_entity.type
_entity.pdbx_description
1 polymer ?
#
loop_
_entity_poly.entity_id
_entity_poly.type
_entity_poly.pdbx_seq_one_letter_code
_entity_poly.pdbx_strand_id
1 'polypeptide(L)'
;MATDQMTSATTEASATSETGTATDPVLGTDNDTAAQINKHGFPAETPLAEMATEQQLAYWKHQSRRHEDASKALRGGVTADDAQKLKDRIAELERERLSEGERAHADAIEAARAEAAQQAREELLPKLREAELRGYASIVLTDQKKLNGWLRTTNADAFLSENGELNGEKVVDHLREMYGTTAAAPTPPPNGQRHPNWGQGQGGETKTRRGESGRAEAARRFGTPKE
;
A
#
# COMPACT_ATOMS: atom_id res chain seq x y z
N MET A 1 3.58 3.25 69.54
CA MET A 1 3.85 2.70 70.88
C MET A 1 4.21 1.24 70.67
N ALA A 2 5.38 0.68 70.95
CA ALA A 2 6.61 1.08 71.65
C ALA A 2 7.77 0.33 70.93
N THR A 3 8.93 0.91 70.63
CA THR A 3 10.16 1.01 71.47
C THR A 3 10.52 -0.24 72.28
N ASP A 4 11.66 -0.86 71.92
CA ASP A 4 12.83 -1.21 72.78
C ASP A 4 13.78 -2.09 71.91
N GLN A 5 14.99 -1.66 71.51
CA GLN A 5 16.24 -1.65 72.30
C GLN A 5 16.57 -3.06 72.87
N MET A 6 17.79 -3.61 72.92
CA MET A 6 19.19 -3.23 72.67
C MET A 6 20.02 -4.41 73.26
N THR A 7 21.36 -4.42 73.08
CA THR A 7 22.36 -5.18 73.87
C THR A 7 22.45 -6.70 73.66
N SER A 8 23.57 -7.43 73.78
CA SER A 8 25.02 -7.18 73.87
C SER A 8 25.71 -8.55 74.03
N ALA A 9 26.83 -8.75 73.32
CA ALA A 9 28.10 -9.35 73.76
C ALA A 9 28.24 -10.77 74.40
N THR A 10 29.44 -11.32 74.17
CA THR A 10 30.24 -12.27 75.01
C THR A 10 30.25 -13.73 74.51
N THR A 11 31.28 -14.19 73.78
CA THR A 11 32.65 -14.67 74.18
C THR A 11 32.65 -16.07 74.77
N GLU A 12 33.38 -17.00 74.12
CA GLU A 12 34.29 -18.05 74.66
C GLU A 12 34.64 -19.00 73.49
N ALA A 13 35.84 -18.93 72.90
CA ALA A 13 37.10 -19.52 73.35
C ALA A 13 37.11 -21.07 73.35
N SER A 14 37.80 -21.67 72.39
CA SER A 14 38.65 -22.82 72.68
C SER A 14 39.76 -22.93 71.64
N ALA A 15 40.97 -22.61 72.09
CA ALA A 15 42.22 -22.83 71.38
C ALA A 15 42.61 -24.31 71.50
N THR A 16 43.20 -24.86 70.44
CA THR A 16 44.23 -25.90 70.61
C THR A 16 45.24 -25.74 69.49
N SER A 17 46.39 -25.21 69.88
CA SER A 17 47.62 -25.10 69.11
C SER A 17 48.32 -26.45 69.16
N GLU A 18 48.71 -27.01 68.01
CA GLU A 18 49.83 -27.95 67.95
C GLU A 18 50.80 -27.51 66.85
N THR A 19 52.02 -27.32 67.29
CA THR A 19 53.19 -26.83 66.57
C THR A 19 53.89 -27.99 65.89
N GLY A 20 54.12 -27.89 64.58
CA GLY A 20 54.96 -28.82 63.81
C GLY A 20 55.87 -28.04 62.87
N THR A 21 57.16 -28.06 63.16
CA THR A 21 58.26 -27.24 62.65
C THR A 21 58.56 -27.33 61.15
N ALA A 22 58.73 -26.14 60.57
CA ALA A 22 59.82 -25.69 59.68
C ALA A 22 60.27 -26.57 58.51
N THR A 23 60.06 -26.06 57.29
CA THR A 23 61.13 -25.99 56.28
C THR A 23 60.89 -24.75 55.42
N ASP A 24 61.69 -23.71 55.64
CA ASP A 24 61.91 -22.63 54.68
C ASP A 24 62.98 -23.13 53.68
N PRO A 25 62.92 -22.74 52.39
CA PRO A 25 63.78 -21.62 52.03
C PRO A 25 63.20 -20.64 50.98
N VAL A 26 63.32 -19.35 51.30
CA VAL A 26 64.07 -18.31 50.54
C VAL A 26 63.43 -17.71 49.27
N LEU A 27 63.10 -16.42 49.45
CA LEU A 27 63.22 -15.23 48.58
C LEU A 27 62.52 -15.14 47.21
N GLY A 28 61.78 -14.01 47.10
CA GLY A 28 61.47 -13.29 45.86
C GLY A 28 60.06 -13.59 45.38
N THR A 29 59.13 -12.63 45.27
CA THR A 29 59.30 -11.24 44.90
C THR A 29 58.02 -10.50 45.28
N ASP A 30 58.19 -9.31 45.83
CA ASP A 30 57.13 -8.32 46.02
C ASP A 30 56.35 -8.13 44.71
N ASN A 31 55.05 -8.40 44.73
CA ASN A 31 54.16 -7.72 43.79
C ASN A 31 52.86 -7.39 44.50
N ASP A 32 52.99 -6.43 45.39
CA ASP A 32 51.92 -5.64 45.96
C ASP A 32 51.32 -4.76 44.84
N THR A 33 50.60 -5.39 43.92
CA THR A 33 49.37 -4.76 43.43
C THR A 33 48.28 -5.48 44.19
N ALA A 34 47.97 -5.01 45.41
CA ALA A 34 46.78 -5.43 46.13
C ALA A 34 45.53 -4.99 45.35
N ALA A 35 45.27 -5.65 44.22
CA ALA A 35 44.02 -5.58 43.50
C ALA A 35 42.97 -6.02 44.50
N GLN A 36 42.15 -5.05 44.91
CA GLN A 36 41.22 -5.17 46.03
C GLN A 36 40.37 -6.43 45.85
N ILE A 37 40.68 -7.46 46.65
CA ILE A 37 39.96 -8.74 46.59
C ILE A 37 38.51 -8.46 46.98
N ASN A 38 37.59 -8.78 46.09
CA ASN A 38 36.18 -8.55 46.35
C ASN A 38 35.63 -9.54 47.40
N LYS A 39 34.39 -9.33 47.83
CA LYS A 39 33.68 -10.19 48.79
C LYS A 39 33.54 -11.67 48.37
N HIS A 40 33.90 -12.01 47.13
CA HIS A 40 33.85 -13.34 46.55
C HIS A 40 35.22 -14.00 46.40
N GLY A 41 36.30 -13.35 46.85
CA GLY A 41 37.65 -13.94 46.89
C GLY A 41 38.45 -13.79 45.60
N PHE A 42 38.07 -12.87 44.69
CA PHE A 42 38.84 -12.56 43.48
C PHE A 42 38.93 -11.04 43.23
N PRO A 43 39.99 -10.54 42.58
CA PRO A 43 40.08 -9.13 42.21
C PRO A 43 39.09 -8.79 41.07
N ALA A 44 38.37 -7.67 41.18
CA ALA A 44 37.31 -7.31 40.24
C ALA A 44 37.81 -6.77 38.88
N GLU A 45 38.97 -6.10 38.88
CA GLU A 45 39.51 -5.36 37.74
C GLU A 45 40.70 -6.09 37.06
N THR A 46 41.07 -7.27 37.54
CA THR A 46 42.20 -8.04 36.98
C THR A 46 41.70 -9.04 35.92
N PRO A 47 42.31 -9.12 34.73
CA PRO A 47 42.00 -10.16 33.76
C PRO A 47 42.30 -11.57 34.31
N LEU A 48 41.52 -12.58 33.90
CA LEU A 48 41.64 -13.96 34.41
C LEU A 48 43.06 -14.54 34.25
N ALA A 49 43.77 -14.15 33.18
CA ALA A 49 45.15 -14.59 32.89
C ALA A 49 46.20 -14.07 33.90
N GLU A 50 45.89 -12.97 34.59
CA GLU A 50 46.76 -12.33 35.57
C GLU A 50 46.34 -12.64 37.02
N MET A 51 45.26 -13.40 37.21
CA MET A 51 44.79 -13.83 38.53
C MET A 51 45.59 -15.02 39.05
N ALA A 52 45.83 -15.05 40.36
CA ALA A 52 46.34 -16.26 41.03
C ALA A 52 45.34 -17.41 40.88
N THR A 53 45.82 -18.66 40.84
CA THR A 53 44.99 -19.86 40.63
C THR A 53 43.82 -19.97 41.62
N GLU A 54 44.03 -19.60 42.87
CA GLU A 54 42.97 -19.58 43.90
C GLU A 54 41.87 -18.56 43.61
N GLN A 55 42.24 -17.39 43.07
CA GLN A 55 41.32 -16.33 42.67
C GLN A 55 40.54 -16.73 41.41
N GLN A 56 41.18 -17.43 40.46
CA GLN A 56 40.51 -17.99 39.29
C GLN A 56 39.44 -19.01 39.70
N LEU A 57 39.74 -19.89 40.66
CA LEU A 57 38.77 -20.86 41.19
C LEU A 57 37.58 -20.16 41.88
N ALA A 58 37.85 -19.10 42.66
CA ALA A 58 36.81 -18.30 43.29
C ALA A 58 35.91 -17.60 42.25
N TYR A 59 36.50 -17.03 41.18
CA TYR A 59 35.78 -16.45 40.04
C TYR A 59 34.87 -17.49 39.37
N TRP A 60 35.39 -18.65 39.00
CA TRP A 60 34.61 -19.70 38.35
C TRP A 60 33.48 -20.23 39.23
N LYS A 61 33.72 -20.39 40.54
CA LYS A 61 32.68 -20.78 41.51
C LYS A 61 31.56 -19.75 41.59
N HIS A 62 31.89 -18.46 41.57
CA HIS A 62 30.91 -17.37 41.57
C HIS A 62 30.12 -17.30 40.26
N GLN A 63 30.79 -17.39 39.10
CA GLN A 63 30.10 -17.41 37.81
C GLN A 63 29.20 -18.64 37.67
N SER A 64 29.67 -19.81 38.09
CA SER A 64 28.87 -21.04 38.08
C SER A 64 27.59 -20.90 38.91
N ARG A 65 27.68 -20.35 40.12
CA ARG A 65 26.50 -20.04 40.96
C ARG A 65 25.56 -19.04 40.30
N ARG A 66 26.10 -17.97 39.69
CA ARG A 66 25.29 -16.99 38.96
C ARG A 66 24.55 -17.62 37.78
N HIS A 67 25.21 -18.51 37.02
CA HIS A 67 24.59 -19.25 35.93
C HIS A 67 23.55 -20.24 36.44
N GLU A 68 23.83 -20.92 37.53
CA GLU A 68 22.89 -21.82 38.19
C GLU A 68 21.64 -21.05 38.69
N ASP A 69 21.82 -19.92 39.34
CA ASP A 69 20.74 -19.05 39.83
C ASP A 69 19.94 -18.45 38.68
N ALA A 70 20.59 -18.01 37.60
CA ALA A 70 19.92 -17.56 36.37
C ALA A 70 19.11 -18.70 35.72
N SER A 71 19.67 -19.91 35.68
CA SER A 71 18.96 -21.08 35.13
C SER A 71 17.78 -21.51 36.01
N LYS A 72 17.91 -21.42 37.34
CA LYS A 72 16.82 -21.69 38.29
C LYS A 72 15.74 -20.61 38.22
N ALA A 73 16.10 -19.35 38.05
CA ALA A 73 15.17 -18.26 37.80
C ALA A 73 14.40 -18.48 36.47
N LEU A 74 15.07 -19.05 35.46
CA LEU A 74 14.46 -19.49 34.21
C LEU A 74 13.65 -20.79 34.31
N ARG A 75 13.72 -21.57 35.41
CA ARG A 75 12.83 -22.75 35.60
C ARG A 75 11.36 -22.38 35.80
N GLY A 76 11.04 -21.09 35.93
CA GLY A 76 9.68 -20.54 35.82
C GLY A 76 9.38 -19.87 34.46
N GLY A 77 10.31 -19.93 33.50
CA GLY A 77 10.23 -19.29 32.19
C GLY A 77 10.18 -20.31 31.07
N VAL A 78 9.32 -20.03 30.10
CA VAL A 78 9.10 -20.72 28.81
C VAL A 78 10.23 -21.69 28.46
N THR A 79 9.93 -22.99 28.53
CA THR A 79 10.89 -24.03 28.16
C THR A 79 11.23 -23.95 26.67
N ALA A 80 12.30 -24.60 26.22
CA ALA A 80 12.64 -24.65 24.79
C ALA A 80 11.47 -25.18 23.93
N ASP A 81 10.72 -26.15 24.46
CA ASP A 81 9.51 -26.68 23.82
C ASP A 81 8.37 -25.65 23.79
N ASP A 82 8.20 -24.87 24.85
CA ASP A 82 7.19 -23.81 24.88
C ASP A 82 7.55 -22.65 23.94
N ALA A 83 8.84 -22.34 23.80
CA ALA A 83 9.31 -21.35 22.83
C ALA A 83 9.04 -21.81 21.39
N GLN A 84 9.19 -23.12 21.12
CA GLN A 84 8.86 -23.68 19.82
C GLN A 84 7.34 -23.63 19.56
N LYS A 85 6.52 -24.05 20.53
CA LYS A 85 5.05 -23.97 20.42
C LYS A 85 4.56 -22.54 20.21
N LEU A 86 5.18 -21.55 20.87
CA LEU A 86 4.84 -20.15 20.68
C LEU A 86 5.19 -19.64 19.28
N LYS A 87 6.36 -20.03 18.74
CA LYS A 87 6.74 -19.70 17.37
C LYS A 87 5.78 -20.31 16.36
N ASP A 88 5.45 -21.59 16.53
CA ASP A 88 4.52 -22.30 15.64
C ASP A 88 3.12 -21.65 15.69
N ARG A 89 2.68 -21.23 16.88
CA ARG A 89 1.39 -20.54 17.04
C ARG A 89 1.38 -19.15 16.41
N ILE A 90 2.47 -18.39 16.51
CA ILE A 90 2.61 -17.09 15.85
C ILE A 90 2.59 -17.28 14.33
N ALA A 91 3.35 -18.25 13.80
CA ALA A 91 3.39 -18.54 12.37
C ALA A 91 2.04 -19.02 11.81
N GLU A 92 1.22 -19.70 12.60
CA GLU A 92 -0.16 -20.05 12.21
C GLU A 92 -1.05 -18.82 12.16
N LEU A 93 -1.04 -17.98 13.20
CA LEU A 93 -1.85 -16.76 13.25
C LEU A 93 -1.46 -15.75 12.17
N GLU A 94 -0.18 -15.65 11.83
CA GLU A 94 0.29 -14.82 10.72
C GLU A 94 -0.22 -15.35 9.38
N ARG A 95 -0.21 -16.67 9.15
CA ARG A 95 -0.78 -17.27 7.92
C ARG A 95 -2.28 -17.08 7.83
N GLU A 96 -3.01 -17.29 8.93
CA GLU A 96 -4.45 -17.04 9.00
C GLU A 96 -4.76 -15.56 8.70
N ARG A 97 -4.07 -14.62 9.37
CA ARG A 97 -4.26 -13.17 9.18
C ARG A 97 -3.81 -12.64 7.84
N LEU A 98 -2.72 -13.16 7.26
CA LEU A 98 -2.32 -12.83 5.89
C LEU A 98 -3.41 -13.27 4.92
N SER A 99 -3.94 -14.49 5.08
CA SER A 99 -5.01 -14.98 4.21
C SER A 99 -6.32 -14.19 4.36
N GLU A 100 -6.65 -13.76 5.57
CA GLU A 100 -7.83 -12.94 5.84
C GLU A 100 -7.62 -11.48 5.41
N GLY A 101 -6.43 -10.93 5.65
CA GLY A 101 -6.04 -9.58 5.25
C GLY A 101 -5.93 -9.43 3.73
N GLU A 102 -5.42 -10.43 3.03
CA GLU A 102 -5.38 -10.47 1.56
C GLU A 102 -6.79 -10.52 0.97
N ARG A 103 -7.69 -11.33 1.54
CA ARG A 103 -9.11 -11.35 1.14
C ARG A 103 -9.78 -10.01 1.44
N ALA A 104 -9.62 -9.48 2.65
CA ALA A 104 -10.19 -8.20 3.04
C ALA A 104 -9.69 -7.04 2.16
N HIS A 105 -8.41 -7.08 1.76
CA HIS A 105 -7.84 -6.09 0.85
C HIS A 105 -8.38 -6.25 -0.58
N ALA A 106 -8.50 -7.49 -1.07
CA ALA A 106 -9.12 -7.76 -2.37
C ALA A 106 -10.59 -7.31 -2.40
N ASP A 107 -11.36 -7.63 -1.36
CA ASP A 107 -12.76 -7.23 -1.19
C ASP A 107 -12.89 -5.69 -1.09
N ALA A 108 -11.99 -5.02 -0.38
CA ALA A 108 -11.96 -3.57 -0.29
C ALA A 108 -11.65 -2.91 -1.66
N ILE A 109 -10.74 -3.49 -2.45
CA ILE A 109 -10.47 -3.01 -3.81
C ILE A 109 -11.69 -3.19 -4.71
N GLU A 110 -12.34 -4.36 -4.67
CA GLU A 110 -13.52 -4.62 -5.50
C GLU A 110 -14.71 -3.73 -5.08
N ALA A 111 -14.91 -3.51 -3.78
CA ALA A 111 -15.90 -2.55 -3.27
C ALA A 111 -15.60 -1.13 -3.75
N ALA A 112 -14.34 -0.67 -3.62
CA ALA A 112 -13.94 0.67 -4.09
C ALA A 112 -14.09 0.82 -5.60
N ARG A 113 -13.82 -0.22 -6.39
CA ARG A 113 -14.04 -0.23 -7.84
C ARG A 113 -15.51 -0.15 -8.19
N ALA A 114 -16.36 -0.90 -7.50
CA ALA A 114 -17.80 -0.87 -7.70
C ALA A 114 -18.37 0.51 -7.37
N GLU A 115 -17.97 1.10 -6.24
CA GLU A 115 -18.36 2.47 -5.86
C GLU A 115 -17.90 3.51 -6.87
N ALA A 116 -16.63 3.46 -7.29
CA ALA A 116 -16.10 4.38 -8.30
C ALA A 116 -16.82 4.24 -9.65
N ALA A 117 -17.17 3.02 -10.06
CA ALA A 117 -17.92 2.79 -11.28
C ALA A 117 -19.36 3.34 -11.19
N GLN A 118 -20.01 3.23 -10.03
CA GLN A 118 -21.34 3.83 -9.83
C GLN A 118 -21.27 5.36 -9.79
N GLN A 119 -20.31 5.94 -9.08
CA GLN A 119 -20.11 7.39 -9.07
C GLN A 119 -19.83 7.93 -10.48
N ALA A 120 -18.97 7.24 -11.24
CA ALA A 120 -18.70 7.61 -12.63
C ALA A 120 -19.97 7.52 -13.50
N ARG A 121 -20.81 6.50 -13.30
CA ARG A 121 -22.09 6.40 -13.99
C ARG A 121 -23.02 7.55 -13.59
N GLU A 122 -23.20 7.82 -12.31
CA GLU A 122 -24.05 8.91 -11.81
C GLU A 122 -23.62 10.28 -12.34
N GLU A 123 -22.33 10.53 -12.49
CA GLU A 123 -21.81 11.78 -13.03
C GLU A 123 -21.92 11.88 -14.56
N LEU A 124 -21.67 10.77 -15.27
CA LEU A 124 -21.58 10.77 -16.74
C LEU A 124 -22.94 10.55 -17.41
N LEU A 125 -23.83 9.76 -16.79
CA LEU A 125 -25.13 9.43 -17.33
C LEU A 125 -26.01 10.66 -17.63
N PRO A 126 -26.12 11.71 -16.77
CA PRO A 126 -26.87 12.91 -17.14
C PRO A 126 -26.22 13.67 -18.31
N LYS A 127 -24.89 13.73 -18.38
CA LYS A 127 -24.17 14.38 -19.48
C LYS A 127 -24.37 13.63 -20.80
N LEU A 128 -24.37 12.30 -20.76
CA LEU A 128 -24.63 11.44 -21.91
C LEU A 128 -26.05 11.62 -22.41
N ARG A 129 -27.05 11.60 -21.51
CA ARG A 129 -28.46 11.86 -21.83
C ARG A 129 -28.64 13.24 -22.47
N GLU A 130 -27.98 14.27 -21.94
CA GLU A 130 -28.05 15.62 -22.55
C GLU A 130 -27.45 15.64 -23.96
N ALA A 131 -26.33 14.94 -24.18
CA ALA A 131 -25.70 14.83 -25.49
C ALA A 131 -26.59 14.10 -26.51
N GLU A 132 -27.22 13.00 -26.10
CA GLU A 132 -28.19 12.25 -26.91
C GLU A 132 -29.43 13.08 -27.22
N LEU A 133 -30.00 13.74 -26.21
CA LEU A 133 -31.14 14.64 -26.36
C LEU A 133 -30.83 15.77 -27.35
N ARG A 134 -29.65 16.38 -27.24
CA ARG A 134 -29.16 17.38 -28.19
C ARG A 134 -29.02 16.80 -29.60
N GLY A 135 -28.52 15.57 -29.73
CA GLY A 135 -28.42 14.86 -31.00
C GLY A 135 -29.76 14.71 -31.71
N TYR A 136 -30.76 14.14 -31.04
CA TYR A 136 -32.10 13.97 -31.60
C TYR A 136 -32.80 15.31 -31.88
N ALA A 137 -32.68 16.27 -30.95
CA ALA A 137 -33.31 17.58 -31.11
C ALA A 137 -32.74 18.39 -32.29
N SER A 138 -31.46 18.20 -32.62
CA SER A 138 -30.82 18.88 -33.76
C SER A 138 -31.41 18.51 -35.12
N ILE A 139 -32.14 17.38 -35.21
CA ILE A 139 -32.85 16.96 -36.44
C ILE A 139 -33.97 17.95 -36.78
N VAL A 140 -34.65 18.50 -35.76
CA VAL A 140 -35.79 19.42 -35.93
C VAL A 140 -35.34 20.87 -35.74
N LEU A 141 -34.48 21.12 -34.75
CA LEU A 141 -33.99 22.44 -34.37
C LEU A 141 -32.56 22.65 -34.91
N THR A 142 -32.46 23.18 -36.13
CA THR A 142 -31.17 23.50 -36.76
C THR A 142 -30.51 24.77 -36.21
N ASP A 143 -31.30 25.67 -35.61
CA ASP A 143 -30.80 26.89 -34.95
C ASP A 143 -30.26 26.56 -33.54
N GLN A 144 -28.96 26.77 -33.34
CA GLN A 144 -28.27 26.53 -32.07
C GLN A 144 -28.85 27.32 -30.88
N LYS A 145 -29.39 28.52 -31.10
CA LYS A 145 -30.01 29.32 -30.02
C LYS A 145 -31.32 28.70 -29.57
N LYS A 146 -32.14 28.23 -30.51
CA LYS A 146 -33.41 27.54 -30.21
C LYS A 146 -33.16 26.20 -29.53
N LEU A 147 -32.18 25.43 -30.03
CA LEU A 147 -31.77 24.16 -29.46
C LEU A 147 -31.30 24.34 -28.00
N ASN A 148 -30.37 25.26 -27.74
CA ASN A 148 -29.87 25.49 -26.39
C ASN A 148 -30.93 26.10 -25.45
N GLY A 149 -31.83 26.93 -25.97
CA GLY A 149 -32.97 27.45 -25.22
C GLY A 149 -33.89 26.33 -24.75
N TRP A 150 -34.25 25.42 -25.65
CA TRP A 150 -35.10 24.27 -25.35
C TRP A 150 -34.43 23.27 -24.39
N LEU A 151 -33.14 22.95 -24.59
CA LEU A 151 -32.41 22.03 -23.71
C LEU A 151 -32.35 22.53 -22.25
N ARG A 152 -32.34 23.85 -22.02
CA ARG A 152 -32.32 24.43 -20.67
C ARG A 152 -33.64 24.30 -19.92
N THR A 153 -34.76 24.16 -20.63
CA THR A 153 -36.10 24.10 -20.04
C THR A 153 -36.67 22.68 -20.03
N THR A 154 -36.00 21.74 -20.70
CA THR A 154 -36.53 20.40 -20.95
C THR A 154 -35.92 19.39 -20.01
N ASN A 155 -36.77 18.55 -19.40
CA ASN A 155 -36.31 17.41 -18.62
C ASN A 155 -36.08 16.20 -19.55
N ALA A 156 -34.83 15.71 -19.61
CA ALA A 156 -34.47 14.53 -20.39
C ALA A 156 -35.21 13.25 -19.94
N ASP A 157 -35.58 13.17 -18.65
CA ASP A 157 -36.24 11.98 -18.10
C ASP A 157 -37.65 11.76 -18.66
N ALA A 158 -38.30 12.82 -19.16
CA ALA A 158 -39.62 12.73 -19.79
C ALA A 158 -39.60 11.95 -21.11
N PHE A 159 -38.42 11.80 -21.73
CA PHE A 159 -38.24 11.15 -23.03
C PHE A 159 -37.64 9.75 -22.91
N LEU A 160 -37.55 9.20 -21.70
CA LEU A 160 -37.02 7.86 -21.51
C LEU A 160 -37.99 6.79 -22.04
N SER A 161 -37.39 5.72 -22.56
CA SER A 161 -38.04 4.45 -22.86
C SER A 161 -38.17 3.60 -21.59
N GLU A 162 -38.90 2.49 -21.69
CA GLU A 162 -39.01 1.50 -20.61
C GLU A 162 -37.64 0.93 -20.18
N ASN A 163 -36.66 0.96 -21.07
CA ASN A 163 -35.30 0.49 -20.83
C ASN A 163 -34.39 1.56 -20.18
N GLY A 164 -34.90 2.77 -19.92
CA GLY A 164 -34.13 3.87 -19.35
C GLY A 164 -33.20 4.59 -20.34
N GLU A 165 -33.30 4.27 -21.63
CA GLU A 165 -32.63 4.94 -22.74
C GLU A 165 -33.50 6.06 -23.32
N LEU A 166 -32.88 7.06 -23.92
CA LEU A 166 -33.59 8.22 -24.47
C LEU A 166 -34.25 7.86 -25.81
N ASN A 167 -35.59 7.96 -25.87
CA ASN A 167 -36.35 7.65 -27.07
C ASN A 167 -36.34 8.84 -28.03
N GLY A 168 -35.49 8.76 -29.06
CA GLY A 168 -35.33 9.80 -30.06
C GLY A 168 -36.60 10.10 -30.87
N GLU A 169 -37.47 9.11 -31.10
CA GLU A 169 -38.74 9.30 -31.83
C GLU A 169 -39.68 10.20 -31.03
N LYS A 170 -39.84 9.92 -29.71
CA LYS A 170 -40.63 10.78 -28.82
C LYS A 170 -40.09 12.22 -28.77
N VAL A 171 -38.76 12.40 -28.75
CA VAL A 171 -38.14 13.73 -28.77
C VAL A 171 -38.46 14.47 -30.06
N VAL A 172 -38.27 13.80 -31.20
CA VAL A 172 -38.50 14.39 -32.52
C VAL A 172 -39.98 14.72 -32.72
N ASP A 173 -40.88 13.84 -32.32
CA ASP A 173 -42.32 14.05 -32.45
C ASP A 173 -42.81 15.19 -31.56
N HIS A 174 -42.33 15.26 -30.30
CA HIS A 174 -42.64 16.38 -29.41
C HIS A 174 -42.15 17.72 -29.98
N LEU A 175 -40.94 17.74 -30.55
CA LEU A 175 -40.40 18.94 -31.18
C LEU A 175 -41.15 19.32 -32.46
N ARG A 176 -41.60 18.35 -33.27
CA ARG A 176 -42.42 18.59 -34.46
C ARG A 176 -43.81 19.13 -34.09
N GLU A 177 -44.38 18.70 -32.98
CA GLU A 177 -45.64 19.23 -32.47
C GLU A 177 -45.48 20.69 -32.00
N MET A 178 -44.41 20.99 -31.26
CA MET A 178 -44.17 22.32 -30.69
C MET A 178 -43.69 23.37 -31.72
N TYR A 179 -42.83 22.97 -32.65
CA TYR A 179 -42.18 23.89 -33.60
C TYR A 179 -42.64 23.69 -35.05
N GLY A 180 -43.57 22.76 -35.28
CA GLY A 180 -44.03 22.35 -36.60
C GLY A 180 -43.09 21.34 -37.26
N THR A 181 -43.59 20.61 -38.25
CA THR A 181 -42.74 19.85 -39.16
C THR A 181 -41.88 20.84 -39.94
N THR A 182 -40.60 20.95 -39.62
CA THR A 182 -39.62 21.49 -40.56
C THR A 182 -39.67 20.60 -41.80
N ALA A 183 -40.41 21.07 -42.80
CA ALA A 183 -40.56 20.41 -44.07
C ALA A 183 -39.18 20.25 -44.72
N ALA A 184 -38.97 19.04 -45.25
CA ALA A 184 -37.90 18.63 -46.14
C ALA A 184 -36.47 18.75 -45.60
N ALA A 185 -35.80 17.59 -45.53
CA ALA A 185 -34.37 17.53 -45.74
C ALA A 185 -34.00 18.43 -46.94
N PRO A 186 -33.03 19.34 -46.82
CA PRO A 186 -32.49 19.99 -47.99
C PRO A 186 -31.90 18.87 -48.86
N THR A 187 -32.38 18.76 -50.10
CA THR A 187 -31.72 17.99 -51.15
C THR A 187 -30.22 18.23 -51.04
N PRO A 188 -29.38 17.17 -50.94
CA PRO A 188 -27.96 17.37 -50.71
C PRO A 188 -27.39 18.29 -51.80
N PRO A 189 -26.69 19.39 -51.43
CA PRO A 189 -25.98 20.17 -52.42
C PRO A 189 -24.94 19.27 -53.09
N PRO A 190 -24.77 19.32 -54.41
CA PRO A 190 -23.75 18.56 -55.11
C PRO A 190 -22.40 19.26 -54.88
N ASN A 191 -21.82 19.13 -53.68
CA ASN A 191 -20.38 19.25 -53.48
C ASN A 191 -19.97 18.86 -52.07
N GLY A 192 -19.02 17.92 -52.01
CA GLY A 192 -18.58 17.27 -50.79
C GLY A 192 -17.97 18.23 -49.78
N GLN A 193 -18.68 18.44 -48.67
CA GLN A 193 -18.04 18.85 -47.43
C GLN A 193 -17.57 17.59 -46.70
N ARG A 194 -16.28 17.28 -46.91
CA ARG A 194 -15.57 16.24 -46.17
C ARG A 194 -15.35 16.74 -44.75
N HIS A 195 -15.91 16.06 -43.76
CA HIS A 195 -15.59 16.27 -42.35
C HIS A 195 -14.09 16.01 -42.10
N PRO A 196 -13.46 16.68 -41.12
CA PRO A 196 -12.08 16.38 -40.73
C PRO A 196 -11.97 14.92 -40.29
N ASN A 197 -11.16 14.14 -41.01
CA ASN A 197 -10.88 12.75 -40.70
C ASN A 197 -9.89 12.70 -39.53
N TRP A 198 -10.35 12.27 -38.35
CA TRP A 198 -9.55 12.14 -37.12
C TRP A 198 -8.81 10.79 -37.02
N GLY A 199 -8.41 10.23 -38.16
CA GLY A 199 -7.32 9.26 -38.20
C GLY A 199 -7.56 7.97 -37.42
N GLN A 200 -8.66 7.27 -37.72
CA GLN A 200 -8.70 5.80 -37.58
C GLN A 200 -9.36 5.23 -38.84
N GLY A 201 -8.65 4.30 -39.48
CA GLY A 201 -8.77 3.99 -40.89
C GLY A 201 -10.19 3.68 -41.38
N GLN A 202 -10.65 4.47 -42.36
CA GLN A 202 -11.64 4.02 -43.33
C GLN A 202 -10.92 3.66 -44.63
N GLY A 203 -10.79 2.35 -44.85
CA GLY A 203 -10.57 1.79 -46.17
C GLY A 203 -11.78 2.10 -47.04
N GLY A 204 -11.65 3.13 -47.87
CA GLY A 204 -12.57 3.46 -48.96
C GLY A 204 -11.76 3.61 -50.22
N GLU A 205 -11.69 2.54 -50.99
CA GLU A 205 -10.92 2.40 -52.21
C GLU A 205 -11.42 3.37 -53.29
N THR A 206 -10.60 4.36 -53.64
CA THR A 206 -10.58 4.89 -55.01
C THR A 206 -9.15 4.79 -55.52
N LYS A 207 -8.82 3.66 -56.16
CA LYS A 207 -7.63 3.56 -57.00
C LYS A 207 -7.81 4.56 -58.14
N THR A 208 -7.31 5.78 -57.96
CA THR A 208 -7.13 6.72 -59.07
C THR A 208 -6.26 6.04 -60.12
N ARG A 209 -6.71 6.06 -61.38
CA ARG A 209 -6.06 5.28 -62.44
C ARG A 209 -4.64 5.83 -62.62
N ARG A 210 -3.64 4.94 -62.79
CA ARG A 210 -2.23 5.33 -62.92
C ARG A 210 -2.10 6.43 -63.98
N GLY A 211 -1.66 7.63 -63.57
CA GLY A 211 -1.47 8.80 -64.44
C GLY A 211 -2.52 9.91 -64.31
N GLU A 212 -3.64 9.67 -63.62
CA GLU A 212 -4.74 10.62 -63.49
C GLU A 212 -4.42 11.77 -62.52
N SER A 213 -3.74 11.45 -61.40
CA SER A 213 -3.20 12.44 -60.47
C SER A 213 -2.12 13.31 -61.13
N GLY A 214 -1.28 12.72 -61.98
CA GLY A 214 -0.25 13.45 -62.73
C GLY A 214 -0.84 14.41 -63.77
N ARG A 215 -1.90 14.01 -64.48
CA ARG A 215 -2.61 14.89 -65.42
C ARG A 215 -3.37 16.02 -64.73
N ALA A 216 -4.00 15.74 -63.59
CA ALA A 216 -4.67 16.76 -62.80
C ALA A 216 -3.68 17.84 -62.29
N GLU A 217 -2.51 17.41 -61.83
CA GLU A 217 -1.48 18.33 -61.36
C GLU A 217 -0.80 19.09 -62.51
N ALA A 218 -0.61 18.45 -63.67
CA ALA A 218 -0.11 19.11 -64.88
C ALA A 218 -1.09 20.16 -65.41
N ALA A 219 -2.39 19.87 -65.42
CA ALA A 219 -3.42 20.84 -65.81
C ALA A 219 -3.46 22.06 -64.87
N ARG A 220 -3.19 21.86 -63.57
CA ARG A 220 -3.06 22.97 -62.62
C ARG A 220 -1.80 23.81 -62.85
N ARG A 221 -0.68 23.18 -63.22
CA ARG A 221 0.60 23.89 -63.40
C ARG A 221 0.76 24.56 -64.76
N PHE A 222 0.23 23.94 -65.80
CA PHE A 222 0.48 24.35 -67.19
C PHE A 222 -0.78 24.84 -67.92
N GLY A 223 -1.94 24.81 -67.25
CA GLY A 223 -3.23 25.08 -67.89
C GLY A 223 -3.64 23.96 -68.84
N THR A 224 -4.94 23.86 -69.14
CA THR A 224 -5.42 22.96 -70.19
C THR A 224 -5.01 23.52 -71.55
N PRO A 225 -4.36 22.75 -72.44
CA PRO A 225 -4.14 23.21 -73.81
C PRO A 225 -5.52 23.50 -74.44
N LYS A 226 -5.70 24.73 -74.91
CA LYS A 226 -6.83 25.06 -75.78
C LYS A 226 -6.62 24.31 -77.09
N GLU A 227 -7.59 23.48 -77.47
CA GLU A 227 -7.80 23.08 -78.87
C GLU A 227 -8.31 24.28 -79.68
#